data_AF-A0A151R936-F1
#
_entry.id   AF-A0A151R936-F1
#
_cell.length_a   1.000
_cell.length_b   1.000
_cell.length_c   1.000
_cell.angle_alpha   90.00
_cell.angle_beta   90.00
_cell.angle_gamma   90.00
#
_symmetry.space_group_name_H-M   'P 1'
#
loop_
_entity.id
_entity.type
_entity.pdbx_description
1 polymer ?
#
loop_
_entity_poly.entity_id
_entity_poly.type
_entity_poly.pdbx_seq_one_letter_code
_entity_poly.pdbx_strand_id
1 'polypeptide(L)' 'MNKTLVERVRCMLSEAKLLKHFWGEALLTVVHVINLSPAVALNTEVPEKIWFGKNVSYDYLRIFGCKTFVHISKMKDPN' A
#
# COMPACT_ATOMS: atom_id res chain seq x y z
N MET A 1 1.55 17.64 -2.74
CA MET A 1 1.94 16.22 -2.58
C MET A 1 1.57 15.65 -1.20
N ASN A 2 1.92 16.32 -0.09
CA ASN A 2 1.65 15.80 1.27
C ASN A 2 0.18 15.45 1.53
N LYS A 3 -0.77 16.31 1.12
CA LYS A 3 -2.21 16.04 1.23
C LYS A 3 -2.61 14.75 0.51
N THR A 4 -2.16 14.58 -0.73
CA THR A 4 -2.41 13.39 -1.55
C THR A 4 -1.85 12.12 -0.91
N LEU A 5 -0.64 12.17 -0.34
CA LEU A 5 -0.06 11.02 0.37
C LEU A 5 -0.92 10.62 1.56
N VAL A 6 -1.30 11.58 2.40
CA VAL A 6 -2.13 11.34 3.58
C VAL A 6 -3.51 10.77 3.20
N GLU A 7 -4.14 11.29 2.16
CA GLU A 7 -5.42 10.79 1.66
C GLU A 7 -5.31 9.36 1.15
N ARG A 8 -4.31 9.06 0.31
CA ARG A 8 -4.08 7.71 -0.21
C ARG A 8 -3.77 6.70 0.89
N VAL A 9 -2.98 7.07 1.90
CA VAL A 9 -2.71 6.21 3.06
C VAL A 9 -3.99 5.89 3.83
N ARG A 10 -4.84 6.89 4.08
CA ARG A 10 -6.13 6.68 4.75
C ARG A 10 -7.05 5.76 3.94
N CYS A 11 -7.14 5.98 2.62
CA CYS A 11 -7.92 5.12 1.74
C CYS A 11 -7.41 3.68 1.74
N MET A 12 -6.09 3.48 1.63
CA MET A 12 -5.47 2.16 1.62
C MET A 12 -5.69 1.38 2.92
N LEU A 13 -5.54 2.03 4.07
CA LEU A 13 -5.83 1.41 5.38
C LEU A 13 -7.32 1.09 5.54
N SER A 14 -8.20 1.99 5.10
CA SER A 14 -9.65 1.79 5.14
C SER A 14 -10.08 0.59 4.31
N GLU A 15 -9.56 0.47 3.08
CA GLU A 15 -9.87 -0.62 2.16
C GLU A 15 -9.39 -1.96 2.71
N ALA A 16 -8.16 -2.00 3.22
CA ALA A 16 -7.58 -3.21 3.82
C ALA A 16 -8.15 -3.55 5.21
N LYS A 17 -9.01 -2.69 5.78
CA LYS A 17 -9.52 -2.79 7.16
C LYS A 17 -8.40 -2.92 8.20
N LEU A 18 -7.30 -2.22 7.98
CA LEU A 18 -6.12 -2.25 8.84
C LEU A 18 -6.11 -1.07 9.81
N LEU A 19 -5.54 -1.31 10.99
CA LEU A 19 -5.41 -0.30 12.04
C LEU A 19 -4.34 0.74 11.69
N LYS A 20 -4.44 1.93 12.30
CA LYS A 20 -3.52 3.06 12.08
C LYS A 20 -2.05 2.75 12.41
N HIS A 21 -1.74 1.70 13.16
CA HIS A 21 -0.35 1.35 13.41
C HIS A 21 0.39 0.89 12.14
N PHE A 22 -0.33 0.44 11.11
CA PHE A 22 0.22 0.12 9.78
C PHE A 22 0.45 1.34 8.87
N TRP A 23 0.42 2.55 9.43
CA TRP A 23 0.49 3.77 8.64
C TRP A 23 1.81 3.92 7.87
N GLY A 24 2.93 3.48 8.47
CA GLY A 24 4.24 3.54 7.82
C GLY A 24 4.31 2.64 6.58
N GLU A 25 3.82 1.41 6.70
CA GLU A 25 3.75 0.41 5.63
C GLU A 25 2.83 0.87 4.51
N ALA A 26 1.68 1.45 4.87
CA ALA A 26 0.76 2.03 3.90
C ALA A 26 1.40 3.24 3.18
N LEU A 27 2.13 4.10 3.88
CA LEU A 27 2.84 5.23 3.27
C LEU A 27 3.91 4.76 2.29
N LEU A 28 4.74 3.79 2.69
CA LEU A 28 5.77 3.21 1.83
C LEU A 28 5.15 2.63 0.55
N THR A 29 4.03 1.90 0.69
CA THR A 29 3.31 1.32 -0.44
C THR A 29 2.75 2.42 -1.35
N VAL A 30 2.14 3.48 -0.79
CA VAL A 30 1.61 4.61 -1.56
C VAL A 30 2.71 5.30 -2.36
N VAL A 31 3.85 5.60 -1.74
CA VAL A 31 4.98 6.26 -2.40
C VAL A 31 5.55 5.36 -3.50
N HIS A 32 5.69 4.07 -3.22
CA HIS A 32 6.17 3.11 -4.21
C HIS A 32 5.25 3.03 -5.44
N VAL A 33 3.93 2.92 -5.24
CA VAL A 33 2.96 2.94 -6.34
C VAL A 33 3.00 4.26 -7.11
N ILE A 34 3.18 5.41 -6.44
CA ILE A 34 3.34 6.70 -7.12
C ILE A 34 4.57 6.70 -8.02
N ASN A 35 5.70 6.17 -7.55
CA ASN A 35 6.94 6.14 -8.32
C ASN A 35 6.87 5.16 -9.50
N LEU A 36 6.01 4.14 -9.41
CA LEU A 36 5.70 3.20 -10.47
C LEU A 36 4.57 3.66 -11.40
N SER A 37 3.85 4.73 -11.08
CA SER A 37 2.72 5.20 -11.89
C SER A 37 3.18 6.18 -12.96
N PRO A 38 2.66 6.11 -14.19
CA PRO A 38 2.83 7.15 -15.19
C PRO A 38 2.42 8.52 -14.65
N ALA A 39 3.25 9.54 -14.86
CA ALA A 39 2.98 10.89 -14.38
C ALA A 39 2.87 11.87 -15.54
N VAL A 40 1.77 12.63 -15.60
CA VAL A 40 1.54 13.64 -16.65
C VAL A 40 2.66 14.68 -16.69
N ALA A 41 3.15 15.10 -15.51
CA ALA A 41 4.27 16.03 -15.39
C ALA A 41 5.59 15.51 -15.99
N LEU A 42 5.68 14.20 -16.25
CA LEU A 42 6.83 13.53 -16.86
C LEU A 42 6.49 13.02 -18.26
N ASN A 43 5.59 13.68 -18.99
CA ASN A 43 5.12 13.24 -20.31
C ASN A 43 4.59 11.80 -20.30
N THR A 44 3.86 11.42 -19.25
CA THR A 44 3.33 10.06 -19.03
C THR A 44 4.38 8.96 -18.90
N GLU A 45 5.65 9.31 -18.68
CA GLU A 45 6.68 8.35 -18.26
C GLU A 45 6.57 8.01 -16.77
N VAL A 46 7.23 6.93 -16.39
CA VAL A 46 7.26 6.41 -15.01
C VAL A 46 8.46 6.99 -14.25
N PRO A 47 8.28 7.62 -13.08
CA PRO A 47 9.37 8.20 -12.29
C PRO A 47 10.52 7.23 -12.03
N GLU A 48 10.22 6.00 -11.62
CA GLU A 48 11.24 4.98 -11.30
C GLU A 48 12.12 4.63 -12.52
N LYS A 49 11.50 4.54 -13.71
CA LYS A 49 12.23 4.34 -14.97
C LYS A 49 13.18 5.49 -15.26
N ILE A 50 12.72 6.73 -15.06
CA ILE A 50 13.53 7.93 -15.31
C ILE A 50 14.70 8.01 -14.32
N TRP A 51 14.46 7.75 -13.04
CA TRP A 51 15.49 7.89 -12.00
C TRP A 51 16.58 6.83 -12.10
N PHE A 52 16.22 5.58 -12.45
CA PHE A 52 17.17 4.47 -12.44
C PHE A 52 17.56 3.97 -13.82
N GLY A 53 16.98 4.52 -14.89
CA GLY A 53 17.29 4.15 -16.28
C GLY A 53 16.96 2.70 -16.64
N LYS A 54 16.12 2.03 -15.85
CA LYS A 54 15.74 0.62 -16.03
C LYS A 54 14.25 0.50 -16.32
N ASN A 55 13.89 -0.50 -17.12
CA ASN A 55 12.49 -0.85 -17.30
C ASN A 55 11.90 -1.34 -15.98
N VAL A 56 10.65 -0.95 -15.73
CA VAL A 56 9.87 -1.31 -14.54
C VAL A 56 9.09 -2.59 -14.82
N SER A 57 9.20 -3.57 -13.93
CA SER A 57 8.28 -4.71 -13.86
C SER A 57 7.19 -4.40 -12.83
N TYR A 58 5.99 -4.92 -13.08
CA TYR A 58 4.84 -4.80 -12.17
C TYR A 58 4.41 -6.16 -11.62
N ASP A 59 5.06 -7.25 -12.03
CA ASP A 59 4.63 -8.63 -11.75
C ASP A 59 4.70 -8.98 -10.25
N TYR A 60 5.56 -8.26 -9.53
CA TYR A 60 5.74 -8.40 -8.09
C TYR A 60 4.72 -7.60 -7.27
N LEU A 61 3.93 -6.71 -7.88
CA LEU A 61 2.94 -5.95 -7.16
C LEU A 61 1.86 -6.86 -6.58
N ARG A 62 1.43 -6.53 -5.36
CA ARG A 62 0.40 -7.25 -4.61
C ARG A 62 -0.56 -6.24 -4.00
N ILE A 63 -1.78 -6.70 -3.72
CA ILE A 63 -2.76 -5.93 -2.98
C ILE A 63 -2.20 -5.66 -1.58
N PHE A 64 -2.36 -4.44 -1.08
CA PHE A 64 -1.93 -4.08 0.26
C PHE A 64 -2.79 -4.80 1.32
N GLY A 65 -2.11 -5.42 2.29
CA GLY A 65 -2.74 -6.26 3.30
C GLY A 65 -2.88 -7.72 2.88
N CYS A 66 -3.50 -8.53 3.73
CA CYS A 66 -3.76 -9.94 3.46
C CYS A 66 -4.99 -10.43 4.23
N LYS A 67 -5.59 -11.53 3.77
CA LYS A 67 -6.62 -12.23 4.54
C LYS A 67 -5.95 -12.96 5.70
N THR A 68 -6.39 -12.68 6.92
CA THR A 68 -5.90 -13.33 8.13
C THR A 68 -7.07 -13.93 8.91
N PHE A 69 -6.80 -15.01 9.65
CA PHE A 69 -7.77 -15.68 10.50
C PHE A 69 -7.26 -15.65 11.94
N VAL A 70 -8.12 -15.29 12.88
CA VAL A 70 -7.79 -15.28 14.31
C VAL A 70 -8.38 -16.54 14.95
N HIS A 71 -7.56 -17.29 15.68
CA HIS A 71 -8.04 -18.42 16.46
C HIS A 71 -8.72 -17.92 17.73
N ILE A 72 -10.03 -18.19 17.86
CA ILE A 72 -10.80 -17.87 19.07
C ILE A 72 -10.91 -19.17 19.88
N SER A 73 -10.18 -19.25 20.99
CA SER A 73 -10.26 -20.39 21.91
C SER A 73 -11.67 -20.50 22.49
N LYS A 74 -12.25 -21.70 22.47
CA LYS A 74 -13.52 -21.94 23.18
C LYS A 74 -13.28 -21.77 24.68
N MET A 75 -13.98 -20.81 25.29
CA MET A 75 -14.04 -20.66 26.73
C MET A 75 -14.57 -21.98 27.32
N LYS A 76 -13.85 -22.56 28.29
CA LYS A 76 -14.30 -23.77 28.98
C LYS A 76 -15.43 -23.32 29.93
N ASP A 77 -16.65 -23.77 29.68
CA ASP A 77 -17.79 -23.48 30.56
C ASP A 77 -17.43 -23.86 31.99
N PRO A 78 -17.52 -22.95 32.97
CA PRO A 78 -17.36 -23.28 34.37
C PRO A 78 -18.65 -23.96 34.84
N ASN A 79 -18.71 -25.28 34.65
CA ASN A 79 -19.67 -26.16 35.33
C ASN A 79 -19.00 -26.80 36.53
#